data_AF-A0A7U8C688-F1
#
_entry.id   AF-A0A7U8C688-F1
#
_cell.length_a   1.000
_cell.length_b   1.000
_cell.length_c   1.000
_cell.angle_alpha   90.00
_cell.angle_beta   90.00
_cell.angle_gamma   90.00
#
_symmetry.space_group_name_H-M   'P 1'
#
loop_
_entity.id
_entity.type
_entity.pdbx_description
1 polymer ?
#
loop_
_entity_poly.entity_id
_entity_poly.type
_entity_poly.pdbx_seq_one_letter_code
_entity_poly.pdbx_strand_id
1 'polypeptide(L)'
;MPAMEKKKPLKRGRPSINSEAMTAAQRKAKQRREQDNRIQLQPTEQWSEADCLRVMTTKKYYNTAIHELAWNRLGEIHNYAKND
;
A
#
# COMPACT_ATOMS: atom_id res chain seq x y z
N MET A 1 41.00 -35.12 11.00
CA MET A 1 40.42 -34.30 9.93
C MET A 1 38.96 -34.75 9.73
N PRO A 2 37.92 -34.11 10.29
CA PRO A 2 36.55 -34.50 9.99
C PRO A 2 35.99 -33.73 8.78
N ALA A 3 35.24 -34.44 7.94
CA ALA A 3 34.75 -34.02 6.64
C ALA A 3 33.67 -32.92 6.72
N MET A 4 33.76 -31.93 5.82
CA MET A 4 32.76 -30.87 5.68
C MET A 4 31.48 -31.41 5.01
N GLU A 5 30.43 -31.54 5.80
CA GLU A 5 29.09 -31.92 5.35
C GLU A 5 28.45 -30.77 4.53
N LYS A 6 28.29 -30.96 3.23
CA LYS A 6 27.72 -29.96 2.31
C LYS A 6 26.21 -29.85 2.53
N LYS A 7 25.77 -28.80 3.24
CA LYS A 7 24.33 -28.46 3.40
C LYS A 7 23.72 -28.13 2.03
N LYS A 8 22.70 -28.90 1.62
CA LYS A 8 21.96 -28.70 0.36
C LYS A 8 21.31 -27.29 0.32
N PRO A 9 21.28 -26.62 -0.84
CA PRO A 9 20.70 -25.28 -0.94
C PRO A 9 19.18 -25.31 -0.70
N LEU A 10 18.71 -24.40 0.15
CA LEU A 10 17.28 -24.21 0.44
C LEU A 10 16.53 -23.91 -0.86
N LYS A 11 15.62 -24.80 -1.26
CA LYS A 11 14.73 -24.59 -2.42
C LYS A 11 13.90 -23.33 -2.18
N ARG A 12 14.13 -22.29 -2.98
CA ARG A 12 13.24 -21.13 -3.07
C ARG A 12 11.97 -21.56 -3.79
N GLY A 13 10.88 -21.78 -3.07
CA GLY A 13 9.58 -22.09 -3.68
C GLY A 13 8.50 -22.55 -2.70
N ARG A 14 7.36 -21.86 -2.79
CA ARG A 14 6.05 -22.07 -2.16
C ARG A 14 6.02 -22.00 -0.62
N PRO A 15 5.29 -21.02 -0.03
CA PRO A 15 5.06 -21.01 1.41
C PRO A 15 4.33 -22.30 1.84
N SER A 16 4.69 -22.80 3.02
CA SER A 16 4.06 -23.96 3.67
C SER A 16 2.54 -23.80 3.70
N ILE A 17 1.82 -24.86 3.32
CA ILE A 17 0.35 -24.93 3.34
C ILE A 17 -0.22 -24.78 4.77
N ASN A 18 0.61 -25.03 5.79
CA ASN A 18 0.20 -25.10 7.19
C ASN A 18 0.58 -23.86 8.01
N SER A 19 0.87 -22.71 7.38
CA SER A 19 1.04 -21.49 8.17
C SER A 19 -0.34 -20.91 8.51
N GLU A 20 -0.81 -21.10 9.74
CA GLU A 20 -1.94 -20.36 10.32
C GLU A 20 -1.73 -18.83 10.24
N ALA A 21 -0.51 -18.39 9.96
CA ALA A 21 -0.16 -17.01 9.66
C ALA A 21 -0.62 -16.58 8.26
N MET A 22 -1.21 -15.37 8.17
CA MET A 22 -1.56 -14.74 6.89
C MET A 22 -0.38 -14.76 5.92
N THR A 23 -0.66 -15.08 4.65
CA THR A 23 0.35 -14.96 3.60
C THR A 23 0.74 -13.50 3.38
N ALA A 24 1.91 -13.24 2.80
CA ALA A 24 2.34 -11.88 2.47
C ALA A 24 1.33 -11.15 1.56
N ALA A 25 0.72 -11.88 0.62
CA ALA A 25 -0.33 -11.35 -0.26
C ALA A 25 -1.59 -10.94 0.53
N GLN A 26 -2.02 -11.77 1.48
CA GLN A 26 -3.17 -11.48 2.35
C GLN A 26 -2.91 -10.26 3.24
N ARG A 27 -1.72 -10.15 3.83
CA ARG A 27 -1.34 -8.97 4.63
C ARG A 27 -1.41 -7.69 3.80
N LYS A 28 -0.84 -7.69 2.59
CA LYS A 28 -0.90 -6.52 1.71
C LYS A 28 -2.33 -6.21 1.26
N ALA A 29 -3.15 -7.22 1.03
CA ALA A 29 -4.57 -7.03 0.71
C ALA A 29 -5.36 -6.44 1.90
N LYS A 30 -5.06 -6.86 3.14
CA LYS A 30 -5.64 -6.26 4.35
C LYS A 30 -5.24 -4.80 4.49
N GLN A 31 -3.95 -4.48 4.36
CA GLN A 31 -3.43 -3.12 4.41
C GLN A 31 -4.11 -2.20 3.38
N ARG A 32 -4.29 -2.66 2.14
CA ARG A 32 -5.00 -1.89 1.10
C ARG A 32 -6.47 -1.63 1.46
N ARG A 33 -7.16 -2.61 2.04
CA ARG A 33 -8.55 -2.43 2.50
C ARG A 33 -8.65 -1.43 3.65
N GLU A 34 -7.73 -1.50 4.60
CA GLU A 34 -7.66 -0.53 5.70
C GLU A 34 -7.39 0.88 5.17
N GLN A 35 -6.50 1.00 4.19
CA GLN A 35 -6.24 2.27 3.53
C GLN A 35 -7.49 2.81 2.81
N ASP A 36 -8.16 1.97 2.02
CA ASP A 36 -9.38 2.34 1.31
C ASP A 36 -10.50 2.74 2.30
N ASN A 37 -10.59 2.10 3.47
CA ASN A 37 -11.53 2.49 4.53
C ASN A 37 -11.20 3.87 5.12
N ARG A 38 -9.92 4.18 5.36
CA ARG A 38 -9.53 5.52 5.85
C ARG A 38 -9.91 6.61 4.86
N ILE A 39 -9.68 6.39 3.57
CA ILE A 39 -10.06 7.31 2.49
C ILE A 39 -11.57 7.58 2.50
N GLN A 40 -12.39 6.57 2.82
CA GLN A 40 -13.85 6.74 2.84
C GLN A 40 -14.39 7.37 4.14
N LEU A 41 -13.71 7.16 5.27
CA LEU A 41 -14.22 7.58 6.58
C LEU A 41 -13.64 8.91 7.07
N GLN A 42 -12.40 9.22 6.70
CA GLN A 42 -11.72 10.42 7.16
C GLN A 42 -11.90 11.60 6.20
N PRO A 43 -12.05 12.82 6.73
CA PRO A 43 -11.99 14.04 5.93
C PRO A 43 -10.68 14.17 5.15
N THR A 44 -10.73 14.84 4.00
CA THR A 44 -9.61 15.00 3.07
C THR A 44 -8.40 15.71 3.66
N GLU A 45 -8.61 16.59 4.64
CA GLU A 45 -7.53 17.31 5.31
C GLU A 45 -6.61 16.37 6.12
N GLN A 46 -7.16 15.23 6.56
CA GLN A 46 -6.44 14.23 7.35
C GLN A 46 -5.73 13.18 6.50
N TRP A 47 -5.90 13.22 5.18
CA TRP A 47 -5.27 12.24 4.30
C TRP A 47 -3.76 12.44 4.25
N SER A 48 -3.05 11.32 4.31
CA SER A 48 -1.62 11.29 4.07
C SER A 48 -1.31 11.27 2.57
N GLU A 49 -0.08 11.59 2.21
CA GLU A 49 0.42 11.48 0.82
C GLU A 49 0.12 10.10 0.22
N ALA A 50 0.34 9.03 1.00
CA ALA A 50 0.09 7.66 0.58
C ALA A 50 -1.39 7.41 0.26
N ASP A 51 -2.32 8.05 0.99
CA ASP A 51 -3.76 7.93 0.75
C ASP A 51 -4.17 8.69 -0.51
N CYS A 52 -3.63 9.90 -0.74
CA CYS A 52 -3.83 10.65 -1.98
C CYS A 52 -3.32 9.86 -3.20
N LEU A 53 -2.11 9.29 -3.13
CA LEU A 53 -1.55 8.45 -4.19
C LEU A 53 -2.38 7.19 -4.42
N ARG A 54 -2.93 6.59 -3.36
CA ARG A 54 -3.84 5.43 -3.46
C ARG A 54 -5.12 5.80 -4.23
N VAL A 55 -5.70 6.97 -3.95
CA VAL A 55 -6.86 7.49 -4.69
C VAL A 55 -6.52 7.64 -6.18
N MET A 56 -5.41 8.30 -6.49
CA MET A 56 -5.00 8.59 -7.87
C MET A 56 -4.65 7.35 -8.69
N THR A 57 -4.07 6.31 -8.05
CA THR A 57 -3.66 5.08 -8.74
C THR A 57 -4.78 4.05 -8.87
N THR A 58 -5.89 4.21 -8.15
CA THR A 58 -6.97 3.22 -8.11
C THR A 58 -8.11 3.63 -9.05
N LYS A 59 -8.40 2.78 -10.05
CA LYS A 59 -9.48 3.01 -11.03
C LYS A 59 -10.85 3.30 -10.41
N LYS A 60 -11.13 2.77 -9.22
CA LYS A 60 -12.38 3.01 -8.47
C LYS A 60 -12.65 4.50 -8.23
N TYR A 61 -11.60 5.28 -8.01
CA TYR A 61 -11.73 6.71 -7.70
C TYR A 61 -11.41 7.60 -8.90
N TYR A 62 -11.01 7.02 -10.03
CA TYR A 62 -10.65 7.78 -11.22
C TYR A 62 -11.86 8.60 -11.74
N ASN A 63 -11.62 9.87 -12.07
CA ASN A 63 -12.64 10.79 -12.58
C ASN A 63 -13.85 11.01 -11.64
N THR A 64 -13.63 10.86 -10.33
CA THR A 64 -14.62 11.21 -9.29
C THR A 64 -14.18 12.48 -8.55
N ALA A 65 -15.08 13.15 -7.83
CA ALA A 65 -14.73 14.32 -7.02
C ALA A 65 -13.60 14.03 -6.01
N ILE A 66 -13.51 12.79 -5.50
CA ILE A 66 -12.45 12.33 -4.61
C ILE A 66 -11.07 12.42 -5.30
N HIS A 67 -10.99 12.21 -6.61
CA HIS A 67 -9.75 12.32 -7.36
C HIS A 67 -9.21 13.75 -7.40
N GLU A 68 -10.08 14.74 -7.61
CA GLU A 68 -9.71 16.15 -7.61
C GLU A 68 -9.28 16.61 -6.21
N LEU A 69 -10.01 16.19 -5.18
CA LEU A 69 -9.67 16.47 -3.79
C LEU A 69 -8.31 15.87 -3.41
N ALA A 70 -8.02 14.64 -3.84
CA ALA A 70 -6.72 14.01 -3.63
C ALA A 70 -5.58 14.81 -4.27
N TRP A 71 -5.79 15.32 -5.50
CA TRP A 71 -4.83 16.18 -6.19
C TRP A 71 -4.57 17.50 -5.45
N ASN A 72 -5.64 18.17 -5.01
CA ASN A 72 -5.51 19.42 -4.27
C ASN A 72 -4.76 19.20 -2.95
N ARG A 73 -5.15 18.16 -2.19
CA ARG A 73 -4.49 17.82 -0.93
C ARG A 73 -3.02 17.44 -1.12
N LEU A 74 -2.70 16.70 -2.19
CA LEU A 74 -1.32 16.36 -2.52
C LEU A 74 -0.50 17.62 -2.83
N GLY A 75 -1.09 18.59 -3.55
CA GLY A 75 -0.48 19.90 -3.77
C GLY A 75 -0.16 20.66 -2.50
N GLU A 76 -1.09 20.68 -1.54
CA GLU A 76 -0.87 21.26 -0.22
C GLU A 76 0.27 20.57 0.55
N ILE A 77 0.29 19.23 0.56
CA ILE A 77 1.32 18.44 1.26
C ILE A 77 2.72 18.74 0.72
N HIS A 78 2.86 18.82 -0.60
CA HIS A 78 4.15 19.09 -1.24
C HIS A 78 4.52 20.57 -1.28
N ASN A 79 3.68 21.46 -0.73
CA ASN A 79 3.83 22.90 -0.86
C ASN A 79 4.02 23.33 -2.33
N TYR A 80 3.29 22.68 -3.25
CA TYR A 80 3.08 23.22 -4.59
C TYR A 80 2.10 24.39 -4.45
N ALA A 81 2.54 25.44 -3.77
CA ALA A 81 1.78 26.67 -3.68
C ALA A 81 1.46 27.12 -5.11
N LYS A 82 0.20 27.53 -5.30
CA LYS A 82 -0.20 28.47 -6.34
C LYS A 82 0.95 29.48 -6.48
N ASN A 83 1.72 29.38 -7.56
CA ASN A 83 2.56 30.49 -7.95
C ASN A 83 1.59 31.64 -8.21
N ASP A 84 1.63 32.63 -7.33
CA ASP A 84 1.12 33.99 -7.55
C ASP A 84 1.94 34.65 -8.67
#